data_AF-A0A7I7RHL0-F1
#
_entry.id   AF-A0A7I7RHL0-F1
#
_cell.length_a   1.000
_cell.length_b   1.000
_cell.length_c   1.000
_cell.angle_alpha   90.00
_cell.angle_beta   90.00
_cell.angle_gamma   90.00
#
_symmetry.space_group_name_H-M   'P 1'
#
loop_
_entity.id
_entity.type
_entity.pdbx_description
1 polymer ?
#
loop_
_entity_poly.entity_id
_entity_poly.type
_entity_poly.pdbx_seq_one_letter_code
_entity_poly.pdbx_strand_id
1 'polypeptide(L)'
;MEQLDFHWTQFLRPRLDGLTDDEYFWQPVPNCWTVHPDGSIDFVYPEPEPAPFTTIAWRLAHVIVGVFAMRNHSHFGAPPADYQTWPYATDAATALNQLDEQYRLWIDGVRALSDDDLNRPCGPAEGPYADYPFIALVLHINREAIHHGAEIACIRDLYVHTPDEKRK
;
A
#
# COMPACT_ATOMS: atom_id res chain seq x y z
N MET A 1 -8.00 7.88 -14.37
CA MET A 1 -7.89 6.50 -13.87
C MET A 1 -6.98 5.61 -14.70
N GLU A 2 -6.91 5.80 -16.03
CA GLU A 2 -6.07 4.99 -16.92
C GLU A 2 -4.59 4.91 -16.50
N GLN A 3 -4.01 5.98 -15.95
CA GLN A 3 -2.62 5.97 -15.47
C GLN A 3 -2.36 4.90 -14.40
N LEU A 4 -3.16 4.90 -13.32
CA LEU A 4 -2.98 3.96 -12.23
C LEU A 4 -3.29 2.53 -12.71
N ASP A 5 -4.35 2.35 -13.50
CA ASP A 5 -4.76 1.02 -13.97
C ASP A 5 -3.77 0.41 -14.96
N PHE A 6 -3.19 1.21 -15.85
CA PHE A 6 -2.10 0.79 -16.71
C PHE A 6 -0.84 0.47 -15.92
N HIS A 7 -0.46 1.33 -14.96
CA HIS A 7 0.67 1.03 -14.08
C HIS A 7 0.47 -0.28 -13.30
N TRP A 8 -0.71 -0.46 -12.73
CA TRP A 8 -1.10 -1.64 -11.97
C TRP A 8 -1.00 -2.92 -12.81
N THR A 9 -1.71 -2.95 -13.93
CA THR A 9 -1.87 -4.16 -14.75
C THR A 9 -0.64 -4.52 -15.56
N GLN A 10 0.15 -3.53 -16.01
CA GLN A 10 1.29 -3.76 -16.89
C GLN A 10 2.64 -3.82 -16.16
N PHE A 11 2.74 -3.20 -14.98
CA PHE A 11 4.02 -3.09 -14.27
C PHE A 11 3.97 -3.65 -12.87
N LEU A 12 3.10 -3.13 -11.99
CA LEU A 12 3.19 -3.43 -10.56
C LEU A 12 2.70 -4.83 -10.23
N ARG A 13 1.45 -5.18 -10.56
CA ARG A 13 0.85 -6.45 -10.10
C ARG A 13 1.55 -7.69 -10.67
N PRO A 14 1.93 -7.75 -11.97
CA PRO A 14 2.74 -8.87 -12.49
C PRO A 14 4.11 -8.98 -11.80
N ARG A 15 4.70 -7.85 -11.42
CA ARG A 15 5.94 -7.81 -10.62
C ARG A 15 5.76 -8.31 -9.21
N LEU A 16 4.57 -8.65 -8.74
CA LEU A 16 4.32 -9.27 -7.43
C LEU A 16 4.06 -10.78 -7.53
N ASP A 17 3.96 -11.32 -8.75
CA ASP A 17 3.80 -12.76 -8.95
C ASP A 17 5.01 -13.52 -8.39
N GLY A 18 4.72 -14.64 -7.71
CA GLY A 18 5.75 -15.48 -7.08
C GLY A 18 6.44 -14.86 -5.86
N LEU A 19 5.91 -13.77 -5.28
CA LEU A 19 6.39 -13.24 -4.00
C LEU A 19 6.25 -14.31 -2.92
N THR A 20 7.37 -14.73 -2.33
CA THR A 20 7.41 -15.74 -1.26
C THR A 20 7.40 -15.08 0.11
N ASP A 21 7.08 -15.85 1.16
CA ASP A 21 7.17 -15.35 2.54
C ASP A 21 8.60 -14.95 2.92
N ASP A 22 9.60 -15.70 2.44
CA ASP A 22 11.02 -15.38 2.64
C ASP A 22 11.38 -14.00 2.08
N GLU A 23 10.91 -13.69 0.87
CA GLU A 23 11.12 -12.37 0.23
C GLU A 23 10.28 -11.28 0.90
N TYR A 24 9.02 -11.59 1.25
CA TYR A 24 8.08 -10.67 1.89
C TYR A 24 8.59 -10.13 3.23
N PHE A 25 9.22 -11.00 4.04
CA PHE A 25 9.82 -10.65 5.32
C PHE A 25 11.32 -10.34 5.26
N TRP A 26 11.93 -10.35 4.07
CA TRP A 26 13.36 -10.12 3.92
C TRP A 26 13.76 -8.71 4.38
N GLN A 27 14.83 -8.65 5.18
CA GLN A 27 15.42 -7.40 5.65
C GLN A 27 16.66 -7.05 4.83
N PRO A 28 16.59 -6.07 3.90
CA PRO A 28 17.76 -5.65 3.10
C PRO A 28 18.83 -4.95 3.94
N VAL A 29 18.44 -4.37 5.08
CA VAL A 29 19.33 -3.79 6.08
C VAL A 29 18.87 -4.22 7.48
N PRO A 30 19.75 -4.23 8.49
CA PRO A 30 19.35 -4.57 9.86
C PRO A 30 18.27 -3.63 10.41
N ASN A 31 17.41 -4.17 11.28
CA ASN A 31 16.40 -3.42 12.03
C ASN A 31 15.36 -2.72 11.14
N CYS A 32 14.94 -3.38 10.05
CA CYS A 32 13.83 -2.87 9.26
C CYS A 32 12.52 -2.89 10.07
N TRP A 33 11.67 -1.90 9.84
CA TRP A 33 10.27 -1.97 10.22
C TRP A 33 9.53 -3.01 9.37
N THR A 34 8.73 -3.84 10.02
CA THR A 34 8.01 -4.97 9.40
C THR A 34 6.62 -5.20 10.01
N VAL A 35 5.84 -6.04 9.35
CA VAL A 35 4.73 -6.78 9.98
C VAL A 35 5.33 -7.98 10.70
N HIS A 36 4.84 -8.27 11.91
CA HIS A 36 5.31 -9.35 12.78
C HIS A 36 4.39 -10.58 12.72
N PRO A 37 4.88 -11.78 13.07
CA PRO A 37 4.07 -13.00 13.05
C PRO A 37 2.83 -12.99 13.95
N ASP A 38 2.78 -12.11 14.96
CA ASP A 38 1.63 -11.93 15.84
C ASP A 38 0.58 -10.97 15.28
N GLY A 39 0.77 -10.46 14.06
CA GLY A 39 -0.11 -9.52 13.39
C GLY A 39 0.10 -8.06 13.79
N SER A 40 1.09 -7.76 14.63
CA SER A 40 1.49 -6.38 14.91
C SER A 40 2.34 -5.79 13.77
N ILE A 41 2.43 -4.47 13.70
CA ILE A 41 3.25 -3.74 12.73
C ILE A 41 4.14 -2.73 13.46
N ASP A 42 5.38 -2.57 12.99
CA ASP A 42 6.24 -1.50 13.47
C ASP A 42 5.74 -0.14 12.98
N PHE A 43 5.31 0.72 13.90
CA PHE A 43 4.90 2.08 13.57
C PHE A 43 4.97 2.97 14.82
N VAL A 44 5.54 4.17 14.68
CA VAL A 44 5.56 5.18 15.74
C VAL A 44 5.27 6.56 15.12
N TYR A 45 4.51 7.38 15.83
CA TYR A 45 4.25 8.77 15.45
C TYR A 45 4.62 9.75 16.59
N PRO A 46 5.44 10.78 16.33
CA PRO A 46 6.19 11.01 15.09
C PRO A 46 7.22 9.91 14.84
N GLU A 47 7.60 9.72 13.58
CA GLU A 47 8.62 8.72 13.22
C GLU A 47 10.02 9.10 13.77
N PRO A 48 10.90 8.12 14.03
CA PRO A 48 12.29 8.38 14.37
C PRO A 48 13.06 9.07 13.24
N GLU A 49 14.16 9.75 13.58
CA GLU A 49 15.04 10.39 12.61
C GLU A 49 16.48 9.82 12.69
N PRO A 50 16.99 9.17 11.63
CA PRO A 50 16.31 8.87 10.36
C PRO A 50 15.22 7.79 10.52
N ALA A 51 14.20 7.84 9.65
CA ALA A 51 13.17 6.81 9.60
C ALA A 51 13.81 5.43 9.31
N PRO A 52 13.41 4.37 10.04
CA PRO A 52 13.89 3.02 9.76
C PRO A 52 13.52 2.56 8.34
N PHE A 53 14.39 1.76 7.72
CA PHE A 53 14.06 1.14 6.44
C PHE A 53 12.93 0.12 6.63
N THR A 54 12.14 -0.14 5.59
CA THR A 54 10.93 -0.99 5.68
C THR A 54 11.05 -2.25 4.82
N THR A 55 10.49 -3.36 5.30
CA THR A 55 10.38 -4.60 4.52
C THR A 55 9.31 -4.49 3.43
N ILE A 56 9.25 -5.48 2.52
CA ILE A 56 8.13 -5.59 1.57
C ILE A 56 6.81 -5.75 2.33
N ALA A 57 6.80 -6.54 3.41
CA ALA A 57 5.62 -6.70 4.28
C ALA A 57 5.08 -5.37 4.80
N TRP A 58 5.95 -4.51 5.32
CA TRP A 58 5.54 -3.20 5.81
C TRP A 58 5.03 -2.30 4.69
N ARG A 59 5.73 -2.24 3.56
CA ARG A 59 5.33 -1.39 2.42
C ARG A 59 3.99 -1.84 1.83
N LEU A 60 3.76 -3.15 1.73
CA LEU A 60 2.46 -3.68 1.31
C LEU A 60 1.37 -3.33 2.32
N ALA A 61 1.61 -3.48 3.62
CA ALA A 61 0.68 -3.06 4.66
C ALA A 61 0.32 -1.56 4.54
N HIS A 62 1.31 -0.70 4.31
CA HIS A 62 1.08 0.73 4.10
C HIS A 62 0.21 1.00 2.86
N VAL A 63 0.49 0.37 1.72
CA VAL A 63 -0.32 0.53 0.49
C VAL A 63 -1.74 -0.01 0.68
N ILE A 64 -1.89 -1.17 1.33
CA ILE A 64 -3.20 -1.78 1.58
C ILE A 64 -4.04 -0.88 2.47
N VAL A 65 -3.51 -0.45 3.63
CA VAL A 65 -4.28 0.23 4.66
C VAL A 65 -4.26 1.74 4.46
N GLY A 66 -3.05 2.29 4.49
CA GLY A 66 -2.75 3.71 4.48
C GLY A 66 -3.00 4.41 3.15
N VAL A 67 -3.07 3.67 2.04
CA VAL A 67 -3.37 4.23 0.72
C VAL A 67 -4.80 3.86 0.32
N PHE A 68 -5.16 2.57 0.28
CA PHE A 68 -6.48 2.16 -0.23
C PHE A 68 -7.57 1.99 0.85
N ALA A 69 -7.41 1.09 1.82
CA ALA A 69 -8.52 0.64 2.67
C ALA A 69 -9.18 1.77 3.47
N MET A 70 -8.39 2.65 4.08
CA MET A 70 -8.93 3.81 4.81
C MET A 70 -9.76 4.74 3.90
N ARG A 71 -9.39 4.87 2.62
CA ARG A 71 -10.11 5.72 1.65
C ARG A 71 -11.34 5.01 1.11
N ASN A 72 -11.25 3.70 0.88
CA ASN A 72 -12.40 2.86 0.55
C ASN A 72 -13.46 2.93 1.65
N HIS A 73 -13.05 2.87 2.92
CA HIS A 73 -13.94 3.04 4.06
C HIS A 73 -14.59 4.44 4.05
N SER A 74 -13.76 5.48 3.95
CA SER A 74 -14.20 6.87 4.10
C SER A 74 -15.08 7.36 2.96
N HIS A 75 -14.86 6.88 1.73
CA HIS A 75 -15.45 7.46 0.53
C HIS A 75 -16.34 6.51 -0.28
N PHE A 76 -16.19 5.19 -0.11
CA PHE A 76 -16.90 4.19 -0.93
C PHE A 76 -17.67 3.16 -0.10
N GLY A 77 -17.85 3.39 1.20
CA GLY A 77 -18.68 2.57 2.07
C GLY A 77 -18.11 1.18 2.36
N ALA A 78 -16.80 0.98 2.19
CA ALA A 78 -16.15 -0.25 2.60
C ALA A 78 -16.18 -0.41 4.14
N PRO A 79 -16.00 -1.64 4.66
CA PRO A 79 -15.91 -1.87 6.10
C PRO A 79 -14.85 -0.98 6.78
N PRO A 80 -14.99 -0.71 8.10
CA PRO A 80 -14.01 0.07 8.86
C PRO A 80 -12.57 -0.42 8.64
N ALA A 81 -11.68 0.54 8.40
CA ALA A 81 -10.26 0.30 8.17
C ALA A 81 -9.44 1.39 8.86
N ASP A 82 -8.54 0.98 9.75
CA ASP A 82 -7.57 1.85 10.42
C ASP A 82 -6.30 1.07 10.77
N TYR A 83 -5.21 1.77 11.08
CA TYR A 83 -3.92 1.14 11.37
C TYR A 83 -3.91 0.29 12.65
N GLN A 84 -4.83 0.55 13.58
CA GLN A 84 -4.84 -0.07 14.90
C GLN A 84 -5.53 -1.43 14.91
N THR A 85 -6.51 -1.61 14.03
CA THR A 85 -7.39 -2.78 14.01
C THR A 85 -7.29 -3.61 12.73
N TRP A 86 -6.55 -3.13 11.73
CA TRP A 86 -6.37 -3.88 10.48
C TRP A 86 -5.74 -5.25 10.74
N PRO A 87 -6.29 -6.34 10.16
CA PRO A 87 -5.70 -7.67 10.25
C PRO A 87 -4.50 -7.77 9.30
N TYR A 88 -3.34 -7.25 9.73
CA TYR A 88 -2.12 -7.27 8.93
C TYR A 88 -1.74 -8.68 8.50
N ALA A 89 -1.41 -8.81 7.22
CA ALA A 89 -1.06 -10.09 6.62
C ALA A 89 0.29 -10.60 7.12
N THR A 90 0.27 -11.78 7.76
CA THR A 90 1.45 -12.49 8.26
C THR A 90 2.06 -13.45 7.23
N ASP A 91 1.64 -13.35 5.96
CA ASP A 91 2.17 -14.10 4.82
C ASP A 91 1.94 -13.29 3.52
N ALA A 92 2.74 -13.59 2.50
CA ALA A 92 2.73 -12.87 1.22
C ALA A 92 1.40 -13.06 0.48
N ALA A 93 0.82 -14.26 0.50
CA ALA A 93 -0.39 -14.58 -0.25
C ALA A 93 -1.60 -13.79 0.27
N THR A 94 -1.75 -13.71 1.59
CA THR A 94 -2.77 -12.92 2.28
C THR A 94 -2.59 -11.43 2.00
N ALA A 95 -1.35 -10.93 2.00
CA ALA A 95 -1.06 -9.54 1.67
C ALA A 95 -1.48 -9.20 0.23
N LEU A 96 -1.17 -10.07 -0.73
CA LEU A 96 -1.56 -9.88 -2.13
C LEU A 96 -3.08 -9.95 -2.32
N ASN A 97 -3.78 -10.84 -1.60
CA ASN A 97 -5.24 -10.89 -1.64
C ASN A 97 -5.87 -9.58 -1.10
N GLN A 98 -5.38 -9.08 0.04
CA GLN A 98 -5.84 -7.79 0.59
C GLN A 98 -5.53 -6.64 -0.38
N LEU A 99 -4.34 -6.64 -0.97
CA LEU A 99 -3.93 -5.64 -1.96
C LEU A 99 -4.87 -5.62 -3.18
N ASP A 100 -5.13 -6.79 -3.76
CA ASP A 100 -5.99 -6.93 -4.94
C ASP A 100 -7.44 -6.50 -4.63
N GLU A 101 -7.96 -6.87 -3.46
CA GLU A 101 -9.29 -6.45 -3.01
C GLU A 101 -9.39 -4.93 -2.84
N GLN A 102 -8.46 -4.33 -2.10
CA GLN A 102 -8.51 -2.90 -1.79
C GLN A 102 -8.25 -2.04 -3.02
N TYR A 103 -7.37 -2.48 -3.92
CA TYR A 103 -7.20 -1.83 -5.22
C TYR A 103 -8.49 -1.88 -6.03
N ARG A 104 -9.15 -3.04 -6.12
CA ARG A 104 -10.39 -3.19 -6.87
C ARG A 104 -11.50 -2.29 -6.33
N LEU A 105 -11.68 -2.25 -5.01
CA LEU A 105 -12.66 -1.37 -4.37
C LEU A 105 -12.39 0.11 -4.68
N TRP A 106 -11.12 0.52 -4.65
CA TRP A 106 -10.73 1.89 -4.97
C TRP A 106 -10.99 2.23 -6.44
N ILE A 107 -10.52 1.40 -7.37
CA ILE A 107 -10.68 1.69 -8.81
C ILE A 107 -12.15 1.68 -9.23
N ASP A 108 -12.96 0.77 -8.70
CA ASP A 108 -14.40 0.69 -8.97
C ASP A 108 -15.12 1.93 -8.41
N GLY A 109 -14.79 2.32 -7.17
CA GLY A 109 -15.35 3.50 -6.52
C GLY A 109 -15.05 4.78 -7.29
N VAL A 110 -13.79 5.01 -7.67
CA VAL A 110 -13.40 6.21 -8.42
C VAL A 110 -14.00 6.23 -9.83
N ARG A 111 -14.13 5.07 -10.49
CA ARG A 111 -14.78 4.98 -11.82
C ARG A 111 -16.27 5.29 -11.79
N ALA A 112 -16.92 5.17 -10.62
CA ALA A 112 -18.34 5.48 -10.44
C ALA A 112 -18.60 6.97 -10.18
N LEU A 113 -17.56 7.78 -9.95
CA LEU A 113 -17.70 9.22 -9.69
C LEU A 113 -18.04 9.97 -10.97
N SER A 114 -18.96 10.92 -10.86
CA SER A 114 -19.23 11.91 -11.91
C SER A 114 -18.20 13.05 -11.91
N ASP A 115 -18.21 13.89 -12.94
CA ASP A 115 -17.38 15.10 -12.98
C ASP A 115 -17.71 16.05 -11.81
N ASP A 116 -18.97 16.15 -11.40
CA ASP A 116 -19.38 16.96 -10.25
C ASP A 116 -18.82 16.37 -8.93
N ASP A 117 -18.83 15.03 -8.79
CA ASP A 117 -18.24 14.35 -7.64
C ASP A 117 -16.72 14.51 -7.57
N LEU A 118 -16.05 14.64 -8.72
CA LEU A 118 -14.60 14.89 -8.76
C LEU A 118 -14.25 16.32 -8.34
N ASN A 119 -15.16 17.28 -8.55
CA ASN A 119 -14.95 18.69 -8.25
C ASN A 119 -15.39 19.10 -6.84
N ARG A 120 -16.26 18.33 -6.17
CA ARG A 120 -16.65 18.63 -4.78
C ARG A 120 -15.47 18.42 -3.81
N PRO A 121 -15.48 19.07 -2.63
CA PRO A 121 -14.52 18.79 -1.57
C PRO A 121 -14.48 17.31 -1.17
N CYS A 122 -13.28 16.77 -0.89
CA CYS A 122 -13.09 15.39 -0.45
C CYS A 122 -13.64 15.14 0.96
N GLY A 123 -13.75 16.18 1.78
CA GLY A 123 -14.47 16.15 3.04
C GLY A 123 -13.62 15.81 4.26
N PRO A 124 -14.23 15.81 5.46
CA PRO A 124 -13.52 15.86 6.74
C PRO A 124 -12.64 14.64 7.04
N ALA A 125 -12.86 13.51 6.36
CA ALA A 125 -12.02 12.32 6.50
C ALA A 125 -10.56 12.56 6.11
N GLU A 126 -10.29 13.53 5.22
CA GLU A 126 -8.93 13.89 4.79
C GLU A 126 -8.30 15.00 5.65
N GLY A 127 -8.90 15.32 6.81
CA GLY A 127 -8.33 16.20 7.82
C GLY A 127 -7.99 17.61 7.27
N PRO A 128 -6.72 18.07 7.36
CA PRO A 128 -6.32 19.39 6.86
C PRO A 128 -6.60 19.64 5.37
N TYR A 129 -6.83 18.57 4.59
CA TYR A 129 -7.08 18.64 3.15
C TYR A 129 -8.57 18.57 2.80
N ALA A 130 -9.48 18.62 3.77
CA ALA A 130 -10.91 18.39 3.58
C ALA A 130 -11.57 19.27 2.50
N ASP A 131 -11.07 20.49 2.32
CA ASP A 131 -11.60 21.46 1.35
C ASP A 131 -11.04 21.27 -0.07
N TYR A 132 -10.09 20.36 -0.27
CA TYR A 132 -9.50 20.09 -1.58
C TYR A 132 -10.48 19.28 -2.44
N PRO A 133 -10.49 19.47 -3.77
CA PRO A 133 -11.40 18.73 -4.63
C PRO A 133 -11.06 17.23 -4.61
N PHE A 134 -12.08 16.37 -4.74
CA PHE A 134 -11.90 14.92 -4.68
C PHE A 134 -10.88 14.40 -5.70
N ILE A 135 -10.77 15.04 -6.87
CA ILE A 135 -9.74 14.70 -7.87
C ILE A 135 -8.30 14.90 -7.33
N ALA A 136 -8.06 15.85 -6.43
CA ALA A 136 -6.75 16.02 -5.81
C ALA A 136 -6.40 14.83 -4.90
N LEU A 137 -7.38 14.28 -4.17
CA LEU A 137 -7.22 13.04 -3.42
C LEU A 137 -6.90 11.87 -4.37
N VAL A 138 -7.64 11.74 -5.49
CA VAL A 138 -7.38 10.67 -6.47
C VAL A 138 -5.95 10.74 -7.02
N LEU A 139 -5.48 11.94 -7.38
CA LEU A 139 -4.11 12.14 -7.86
C LEU A 139 -3.07 11.83 -6.79
N HIS A 140 -3.33 12.18 -5.53
CA HIS A 140 -2.48 11.82 -4.40
C HIS A 140 -2.38 10.29 -4.27
N ILE A 141 -3.51 9.58 -4.23
CA ILE A 141 -3.52 8.12 -4.08
C ILE A 141 -2.82 7.42 -5.25
N ASN A 142 -3.00 7.90 -6.49
CA ASN A 142 -2.24 7.39 -7.64
C ASN A 142 -0.72 7.53 -7.42
N ARG A 143 -0.27 8.70 -6.92
CA ARG A 143 1.15 8.95 -6.66
C ARG A 143 1.68 8.02 -5.58
N GLU A 144 0.98 7.85 -4.46
CA GLU A 144 1.41 6.98 -3.36
C GLU A 144 1.52 5.52 -3.84
N ALA A 145 0.51 5.02 -4.57
CA ALA A 145 0.51 3.66 -5.09
C ALA A 145 1.67 3.41 -6.07
N ILE A 146 1.93 4.35 -6.99
CA ILE A 146 3.06 4.24 -7.93
C ILE A 146 4.40 4.33 -7.19
N HIS A 147 4.52 5.25 -6.23
CA HIS A 147 5.75 5.48 -5.48
C HIS A 147 6.14 4.23 -4.68
N HIS A 148 5.27 3.73 -3.80
CA HIS A 148 5.56 2.57 -2.97
C HIS A 148 5.59 1.27 -3.77
N GLY A 149 4.80 1.17 -4.85
CA GLY A 149 4.89 0.07 -5.80
C GLY A 149 6.28 -0.03 -6.44
N ALA A 150 6.88 1.11 -6.83
CA ALA A 150 8.24 1.15 -7.35
C ALA A 150 9.30 0.79 -6.30
N GLU A 151 9.12 1.20 -5.04
CA GLU A 151 10.00 0.79 -3.95
C GLU A 151 9.97 -0.71 -3.72
N ILE A 152 8.78 -1.32 -3.63
CA ILE A 152 8.60 -2.77 -3.48
C ILE A 152 9.30 -3.48 -4.64
N ALA A 153 9.06 -3.04 -5.87
CA ALA A 153 9.66 -3.60 -7.07
C ALA A 153 11.20 -3.53 -7.04
N CYS A 154 11.78 -2.44 -6.52
CA CYS A 154 13.22 -2.29 -6.35
C CYS A 154 13.80 -3.26 -5.31
N ILE A 155 13.09 -3.47 -4.18
CA ILE A 155 13.52 -4.42 -3.15
C ILE A 155 13.47 -5.86 -3.67
N ARG A 156 12.44 -6.21 -4.45
CA ARG A 156 12.38 -7.53 -5.11
C ARG A 156 13.58 -7.76 -6.03
N ASP A 157 13.92 -6.76 -6.85
CA ASP A 157 15.10 -6.80 -7.71
C ASP A 157 16.38 -6.98 -6.87
N LEU A 158 16.49 -6.28 -5.73
CA LEU A 158 17.61 -6.44 -4.81
C LEU A 158 17.67 -7.83 -4.15
N TYR A 159 16.53 -8.40 -3.74
CA TYR A 159 16.44 -9.73 -3.14
C TYR A 159 17.01 -10.80 -4.08
N VAL A 160 16.59 -10.79 -5.35
CA VAL A 160 17.03 -11.76 -6.36
C VAL A 160 18.53 -11.66 -6.66
N HIS A 161 19.13 -10.47 -6.53
CA HIS A 161 20.56 -10.24 -6.79
C HIS A 161 21.43 -10.30 -5.53
N THR A 162 20.84 -10.48 -4.35
CA THR A 162 21.60 -10.63 -3.11
C THR A 162 22.12 -12.07 -3.02
N PRO A 163 23.45 -12.27 -2.90
CA PRO A 163 24.02 -13.60 -2.73
C PRO A 163 23.48 -14.24 -1.46
N ASP A 164 22.86 -15.40 -1.62
CA ASP A 164 22.28 -16.12 -0.51
C ASP A 164 23.38 -16.92 0.20
N GLU A 165 23.86 -16.43 1.35
CA GLU A 165 24.82 -17.19 2.19
C GLU A 165 24.21 -18.52 2.69
N LYS A 166 22.89 -18.70 2.57
CA LYS A 166 22.17 -19.94 2.92
C LYS A 166 21.87 -20.88 1.74
N ARG A 167 22.15 -20.50 0.47
CA ARG A 167 22.11 -21.40 -0.72
C ARG A 167 23.52 -21.88 -1.13
N LYS A 168 24.31 -22.34 -0.18
CA LYS A 168 25.52 -23.15 -0.44
C LYS A 168 25.33 -24.56 0.09
#